data_AF-A0A2V9ANS4-F1
#
_entry.id   AF-A0A2V9ANS4-F1
#
_cell.length_a   1.000
_cell.length_b   1.000
_cell.length_c   1.000
_cell.angle_alpha   90.00
_cell.angle_beta   90.00
_cell.angle_gamma   90.00
#
_symmetry.space_group_name_H-M   'P 1'
#
loop_
_entity.id
_entity.type
_entity.pdbx_description
1 polymer ?
#
loop_
_entity_poly.entity_id
_entity_poly.type
_entity_poly.pdbx_seq_one_letter_code
_entity_poly.pdbx_strand_id
1 'polypeptide(L)'
;MPEGFYELDWFNPQSNFYLSLHVSYPNGSDRILGERKNPGGDIFLHGNCVTIGCLPITDDGIKEVYWLAVLARTNGQMYLPIEIFPTHMTDHELDELARERPDEPEVMAFWVNLKEGFDYFEKNRRPPSVHVNSIGKYVFGRE
;
A
#
# COMPACT_ATOMS: atom_id res chain seq x y z
N MET A 1 -2.86 0.24 9.88
CA MET A 1 -2.70 0.61 8.47
C MET A 1 -2.17 -0.61 7.75
N PRO A 2 -2.65 -0.97 6.56
CA PRO A 2 -1.99 -2.02 5.79
C PRO A 2 -0.61 -1.58 5.29
N GLU A 3 0.28 -2.56 5.09
CA GLU A 3 1.60 -2.39 4.47
C GLU A 3 1.71 -3.40 3.33
N GLY A 4 2.22 -2.99 2.16
CA GLY A 4 2.29 -3.85 0.99
C GLY A 4 1.85 -3.19 -0.31
N PHE A 5 1.49 -4.06 -1.27
CA PHE A 5 1.19 -3.69 -2.65
C PHE A 5 -0.30 -3.96 -2.94
N TYR A 6 -1.01 -2.92 -3.39
CA TYR A 6 -2.46 -2.94 -3.57
C TYR A 6 -2.87 -2.21 -4.86
N GLU A 7 -4.17 -2.15 -5.08
CA GLU A 7 -4.79 -1.40 -6.17
C GLU A 7 -5.86 -0.46 -5.62
N LEU A 8 -6.04 0.67 -6.31
CA LEU A 8 -7.18 1.55 -6.15
C LEU A 8 -8.30 1.05 -7.07
N ASP A 9 -9.28 0.35 -6.50
CA ASP A 9 -10.28 -0.42 -7.25
C ASP A 9 -11.68 0.23 -7.24
N TRP A 10 -11.96 1.15 -6.32
CA TRP A 10 -13.23 1.86 -6.23
C TRP A 10 -13.10 3.35 -5.92
N PHE A 11 -13.88 4.15 -6.63
CA PHE A 11 -13.94 5.60 -6.54
C PHE A 11 -15.20 6.04 -5.80
N ASN A 12 -15.04 6.78 -4.70
CA ASN A 12 -16.13 7.30 -3.90
C ASN A 12 -16.14 8.85 -3.90
N PRO A 13 -16.92 9.47 -4.80
CA PRO A 13 -17.04 10.93 -4.86
C PRO A 13 -17.92 11.49 -3.73
N GLN A 14 -18.69 10.65 -3.03
CA GLN A 14 -19.63 11.04 -1.97
C GLN A 14 -19.10 10.71 -0.57
N SER A 15 -17.77 10.64 -0.42
CA SER A 15 -17.14 10.38 0.87
C SER A 15 -17.52 11.44 1.91
N ASN A 16 -17.82 10.99 3.13
CA ASN A 16 -18.02 11.85 4.30
C ASN A 16 -16.74 12.59 4.72
N PHE A 17 -15.58 12.23 4.15
CA PHE A 17 -14.26 12.78 4.45
C PHE A 17 -13.62 13.49 3.25
N TYR A 18 -14.44 14.01 2.32
CA TYR A 18 -14.02 14.70 1.10
C TYR A 18 -13.22 13.81 0.14
N LEU A 19 -13.93 13.19 -0.82
CA LEU A 19 -13.43 12.19 -1.78
C LEU A 19 -12.75 10.97 -1.12
N SER A 20 -12.87 9.80 -1.73
CA SER A 20 -12.03 8.68 -1.33
C SER A 20 -11.82 7.65 -2.43
N LEU A 21 -10.69 6.94 -2.36
CA LEU A 21 -10.36 5.80 -3.20
C LEU A 21 -10.20 4.59 -2.30
N HIS A 22 -10.89 3.50 -2.61
CA HIS A 22 -10.74 2.24 -1.88
C HIS A 22 -9.39 1.59 -2.23
N VAL A 23 -8.74 1.03 -1.22
CA VAL A 23 -7.52 0.23 -1.36
C VAL A 23 -7.93 -1.24 -1.29
N SER A 24 -7.47 -2.07 -2.22
CA SER A 24 -7.81 -3.50 -2.33
C SER A 24 -7.25 -4.42 -1.21
N TYR A 25 -7.17 -3.89 0.01
CA TYR A 25 -6.86 -4.63 1.22
C TYR A 25 -8.07 -5.49 1.66
N PRO A 26 -7.86 -6.71 2.18
CA PRO A 26 -6.60 -7.44 2.25
C PRO A 26 -6.23 -8.11 0.92
N ASN A 27 -4.94 -8.05 0.56
CA ASN A 27 -4.38 -8.78 -0.58
C ASN A 27 -4.02 -10.24 -0.19
N GLY A 28 -3.39 -10.98 -1.10
CA GLY A 28 -3.00 -12.37 -0.84
C GLY A 28 -1.99 -12.54 0.30
N SER A 29 -1.05 -11.60 0.45
CA SER A 29 -0.03 -11.62 1.50
C SER A 29 -0.69 -11.39 2.86
N ASP A 30 -1.57 -10.39 2.97
CA ASP A 30 -2.32 -10.11 4.19
C ASP A 30 -3.16 -11.30 4.65
N ARG A 31 -3.76 -12.04 3.72
CA ARG A 31 -4.59 -13.21 4.04
C ARG A 31 -3.77 -14.40 4.55
N ILE A 32 -2.49 -14.48 4.18
CA ILE A 32 -1.60 -15.59 4.57
C ILE A 32 -0.81 -15.23 5.84
N LEU A 33 -0.25 -14.02 5.90
CA LEU A 33 0.61 -13.55 6.99
C LEU A 33 -0.15 -12.80 8.09
N GLY A 34 -1.34 -12.27 7.80
CA GLY A 34 -2.10 -11.47 8.76
C GLY A 34 -2.61 -12.29 9.95
N GLU A 35 -2.41 -11.76 11.15
CA GLU A 35 -2.82 -12.41 12.40
C GLU A 35 -4.34 -12.45 12.62
N ARG A 36 -5.08 -11.56 11.95
CA ARG A 36 -6.52 -11.37 12.17
C ARG A 36 -7.32 -12.37 11.36
N LYS A 37 -8.17 -13.16 12.04
CA LYS A 37 -9.19 -14.02 11.40
C LYS A 37 -10.12 -13.25 10.46
N ASN A 38 -10.37 -11.98 10.74
CA ASN A 38 -11.09 -11.08 9.84
C ASN A 38 -10.34 -9.74 9.80
N PRO A 39 -9.49 -9.51 8.78
CA PRO A 39 -8.70 -8.28 8.66
C PRO A 39 -9.56 -7.04 8.36
N GLY A 40 -10.83 -7.22 7.97
CA GLY A 40 -11.68 -6.15 7.45
C GLY A 40 -11.52 -6.01 5.94
N GLY A 41 -11.68 -4.79 5.43
CA GLY A 41 -11.57 -4.48 4.00
C GLY A 41 -11.76 -3.00 3.68
N ASP A 42 -12.46 -2.26 4.54
CA ASP A 42 -12.77 -0.84 4.32
C ASP A 42 -11.57 0.09 4.55
N ILE A 43 -10.49 -0.08 3.79
CA ILE A 43 -9.34 0.83 3.77
C ILE A 43 -9.49 1.80 2.62
N PHE A 44 -9.43 3.10 2.94
CA PHE A 44 -9.57 4.15 1.95
C PHE A 44 -8.42 5.16 2.05
N LEU A 45 -7.98 5.64 0.89
CA LEU A 45 -7.26 6.89 0.76
C LEU A 45 -8.28 8.03 0.69
N HIS A 46 -8.24 9.00 1.59
CA HIS A 46 -9.27 10.04 1.68
C HIS A 46 -8.72 11.40 2.13
N GLY A 47 -9.58 12.42 2.06
CA GLY A 47 -9.28 13.77 2.54
C GLY A 47 -9.38 13.91 4.06
N ASN A 48 -9.48 15.13 4.56
CA ASN A 48 -9.53 15.43 5.99
C ASN A 48 -8.30 14.88 6.74
N CYS A 49 -8.29 14.98 8.08
CA CYS A 49 -7.21 14.54 8.96
C CYS A 49 -7.66 13.45 9.96
N VAL A 50 -8.85 12.88 9.79
CA VAL A 50 -9.41 11.89 10.72
C VAL A 50 -8.89 10.50 10.37
N THR A 51 -8.28 9.80 11.34
CA THR A 51 -7.86 8.40 11.19
C THR A 51 -8.71 7.49 12.07
N ILE A 52 -9.44 6.54 11.47
CA ILE A 52 -9.96 5.35 12.16
C ILE A 52 -9.55 4.11 11.35
N GLY A 53 -8.26 4.04 10.99
CA GLY A 53 -7.66 2.94 10.23
C GLY A 53 -7.44 3.18 8.73
N CYS A 54 -7.96 4.28 8.18
CA CYS A 54 -7.75 4.72 6.79
C CYS A 54 -6.53 5.63 6.61
N LEU A 55 -6.23 5.98 5.36
CA LEU A 55 -5.09 6.79 4.93
C LEU A 55 -5.53 8.22 4.58
N PRO A 56 -5.52 9.18 5.52
CA PRO A 56 -5.79 10.57 5.20
C PRO A 56 -4.58 11.23 4.53
N ILE A 57 -4.82 11.95 3.45
CA ILE A 57 -3.78 12.73 2.74
C ILE A 57 -4.19 14.19 2.56
N THR A 58 -5.08 14.70 3.42
CA THR A 58 -5.69 16.05 3.36
C THR A 58 -6.59 16.26 2.15
N ASP A 59 -7.45 17.28 2.20
CA ASP A 59 -8.37 17.59 1.12
C ASP A 59 -7.64 17.94 -0.19
N ASP A 60 -6.57 18.74 -0.11
CA ASP A 60 -5.79 19.11 -1.28
C ASP A 60 -5.08 17.89 -1.91
N GLY A 61 -4.49 17.02 -1.07
CA GLY A 61 -3.83 15.81 -1.55
C GLY A 61 -4.80 14.84 -2.24
N ILE A 62 -5.93 14.51 -1.60
CA ILE A 62 -6.90 13.59 -2.20
C ILE A 62 -7.54 14.16 -3.45
N LYS A 63 -7.75 15.47 -3.53
CA LYS A 63 -8.31 16.12 -4.72
C LYS A 63 -7.42 15.89 -5.94
N GLU A 64 -6.12 16.05 -5.78
CA GLU A 64 -5.15 15.80 -6.87
C GLU A 64 -5.08 14.32 -7.23
N VAL A 65 -4.91 13.44 -6.22
CA VAL A 65 -4.80 11.99 -6.44
C VAL A 65 -6.08 11.43 -7.08
N TYR A 66 -7.25 11.82 -6.59
CA TYR A 66 -8.54 11.39 -7.13
C TYR A 66 -8.71 11.84 -8.58
N TRP A 67 -8.35 13.08 -8.90
CA TRP A 67 -8.39 13.59 -10.27
C TRP A 67 -7.45 12.82 -11.21
N LEU A 68 -6.20 12.58 -10.79
CA LEU A 68 -5.23 11.80 -11.56
C LEU A 68 -5.69 10.36 -11.77
N ALA A 69 -6.28 9.73 -10.74
CA ALA A 69 -6.85 8.39 -10.83
C ALA A 69 -8.00 8.32 -11.83
N VAL A 70 -8.91 9.31 -11.82
CA VAL A 70 -9.98 9.43 -12.83
C VAL A 70 -9.40 9.61 -14.23
N LEU A 71 -8.42 10.50 -14.39
CA LEU A 71 -7.76 10.74 -15.67
C LEU A 71 -7.08 9.46 -16.21
N ALA A 72 -6.31 8.76 -15.38
CA ALA A 72 -5.66 7.51 -15.76
C ALA A 72 -6.70 6.45 -16.17
N ARG A 73 -7.76 6.26 -15.38
CA ARG A 73 -8.83 5.29 -15.66
C ARG A 73 -9.56 5.57 -16.97
N THR A 74 -9.92 6.83 -17.20
CA THR A 74 -10.61 7.27 -18.43
C THR A 74 -9.72 7.18 -19.67
N ASN A 75 -8.40 7.18 -19.51
CA ASN A 75 -7.43 6.96 -20.60
C ASN A 75 -7.00 5.49 -20.76
N GLY A 76 -7.74 4.55 -20.15
CA GLY A 76 -7.54 3.10 -20.37
C GLY A 76 -6.61 2.41 -19.37
N GLN A 77 -6.11 3.11 -18.35
CA GLN A 77 -5.36 2.46 -17.28
C GLN A 77 -6.32 1.72 -16.34
N MET A 78 -6.41 0.40 -16.55
CA MET A 78 -7.31 -0.49 -15.80
C MET A 78 -6.78 -0.91 -14.42
N TYR A 79 -5.51 -0.64 -14.12
CA TYR A 79 -4.90 -0.98 -12.84
C TYR A 79 -4.21 0.27 -12.28
N LEU A 80 -4.60 0.68 -11.09
CA LEU A 80 -4.06 1.84 -10.38
C LEU A 80 -3.31 1.35 -9.15
N PRO A 81 -2.00 1.04 -9.27
CA PRO A 81 -1.24 0.50 -8.15
C PRO A 81 -1.07 1.54 -7.05
N ILE A 82 -1.10 1.08 -5.80
CA ILE A 82 -0.70 1.84 -4.62
C ILE A 82 0.19 0.97 -3.74
N GLU A 83 1.32 1.53 -3.34
CA GLU A 83 2.32 0.88 -2.50
C GLU A 83 2.35 1.60 -1.15
N ILE A 84 2.21 0.85 -0.06
CA ILE A 84 2.13 1.40 1.29
C ILE A 84 3.26 0.79 2.10
N PHE A 85 4.19 1.62 2.53
CA PHE A 85 5.36 1.22 3.31
C PHE A 85 5.29 1.82 4.72
N PRO A 86 5.90 1.16 5.73
CA PRO A 86 5.97 1.70 7.09
C PRO A 86 6.81 2.99 7.18
N THR A 87 7.76 3.16 6.26
CA THR A 87 8.68 4.31 6.17
C THR A 87 9.25 4.42 4.75
N HIS A 88 10.18 5.34 4.48
CA HIS A 88 10.83 5.52 3.18
C HIS A 88 11.88 4.41 2.85
N MET A 89 11.84 3.28 3.56
CA MET A 89 12.58 2.03 3.33
C MET A 89 14.07 2.17 2.95
N THR A 90 14.72 3.25 3.38
CA THR A 90 16.19 3.36 3.30
C THR A 90 16.83 2.36 4.26
N ASP A 91 18.09 1.99 4.01
CA ASP A 91 18.81 1.05 4.88
C ASP A 91 18.83 1.55 6.33
N HIS A 92 19.03 2.86 6.51
CA HIS A 92 19.00 3.49 7.82
C HIS A 92 17.62 3.38 8.50
N GLU A 93 16.52 3.67 7.80
CA GLU A 93 15.18 3.59 8.39
C GLU A 93 14.76 2.14 8.67
N LEU A 94 15.20 1.20 7.84
CA LEU A 94 14.97 -0.22 8.07
C LEU A 94 15.71 -0.70 9.33
N ASP A 95 16.94 -0.22 9.55
CA ASP A 95 17.69 -0.49 10.78
C ASP A 95 17.02 0.13 12.02
N GLU A 96 16.45 1.33 11.91
CA GLU A 96 15.67 1.93 13.02
C GLU A 96 14.43 1.09 13.33
N LEU A 97 13.65 0.71 12.32
CA LEU A 97 12.50 -0.18 12.46
C LEU A 97 12.89 -1.52 13.12
N ALA A 98 14.05 -2.07 12.76
CA ALA A 98 14.57 -3.30 13.36
C ALA A 98 14.84 -3.17 14.86
N ARG A 99 15.29 -2.00 15.32
CA ARG A 99 15.57 -1.76 16.73
C ARG A 99 14.30 -1.56 17.55
N GLU A 100 13.21 -1.09 16.92
CA GLU A 100 11.90 -0.97 17.58
C GLU A 100 11.25 -2.34 17.83
N ARG A 101 11.60 -3.35 17.02
CA ARG A 101 11.00 -4.70 17.08
C ARG A 101 12.05 -5.82 17.04
N PRO A 102 12.96 -5.90 18.03
CA PRO A 102 14.08 -6.82 18.00
C PRO A 102 13.67 -8.31 18.08
N ASP A 103 12.50 -8.60 18.65
CA ASP A 103 12.02 -9.96 18.91
C ASP A 103 10.99 -10.45 17.88
N GLU A 104 10.82 -9.76 16.74
CA GLU A 104 9.85 -10.09 15.68
C GLU A 104 10.55 -10.41 14.33
N PRO A 105 11.28 -11.53 14.21
CA PRO A 105 12.07 -11.85 13.02
C PRO A 105 11.22 -12.03 11.75
N GLU A 106 9.96 -12.44 11.89
CA GLU A 106 9.01 -12.57 10.77
C GLU A 106 8.62 -11.21 10.19
N VAL A 107 8.40 -10.20 11.05
CA VAL A 107 8.13 -8.82 10.64
C VAL A 107 9.35 -8.21 9.94
N MET A 108 10.55 -8.50 10.46
CA MET A 108 11.79 -8.08 9.79
C MET A 108 11.95 -8.70 8.41
N ALA A 109 11.69 -10.01 8.28
CA ALA A 109 11.72 -10.68 6.97
C ALA A 109 10.69 -10.10 6.00
N PHE A 110 9.51 -9.71 6.50
CA PHE A 110 8.48 -9.04 5.73
C PHE A 110 8.93 -7.65 5.24
N TRP A 111 9.50 -6.81 6.11
CA TRP A 111 9.99 -5.49 5.73
C TRP A 111 11.17 -5.53 4.76
N VAL A 112 12.08 -6.50 4.92
CA VAL A 112 13.14 -6.74 3.92
C VAL A 112 12.52 -7.10 2.56
N ASN A 113 11.44 -7.89 2.55
CA ASN A 113 10.73 -8.20 1.30
C ASN A 113 10.01 -6.99 0.70
N LEU A 114 9.39 -6.11 1.51
CA LEU A 114 8.81 -4.85 1.02
C LEU A 114 9.88 -3.96 0.38
N LYS A 115 11.06 -3.88 1.01
CA LYS A 115 12.18 -3.09 0.51
C LYS A 115 12.63 -3.52 -0.89
N GLU A 116 12.59 -4.81 -1.21
CA GLU A 116 12.92 -5.28 -2.58
C GLU A 116 12.05 -4.59 -3.65
N GLY A 117 10.76 -4.41 -3.38
CA GLY A 117 9.84 -3.70 -4.28
C GLY A 117 10.07 -2.20 -4.30
N PHE A 118 10.27 -1.59 -3.12
CA PHE A 118 10.63 -0.18 -3.00
C PHE A 118 11.89 0.17 -3.79
N ASP A 119 12.97 -0.60 -3.63
CA ASP A 119 14.24 -0.39 -4.32
C ASP A 119 14.09 -0.55 -5.85
N TYR A 120 13.21 -1.45 -6.29
CA TYR A 120 12.87 -1.57 -7.72
C TYR A 120 12.23 -0.28 -8.25
N PHE A 121 11.24 0.26 -7.53
CA PHE A 121 10.59 1.51 -7.92
C PHE A 121 11.58 2.67 -7.94
N GLU A 122 12.40 2.84 -6.91
CA GLU A 122 13.37 3.93 -6.83
C GLU A 122 14.40 3.90 -7.97
N LYS A 123 14.81 2.69 -8.38
CA LYS A 123 15.74 2.49 -9.48
C LYS A 123 15.10 2.72 -10.85
N ASN A 124 13.90 2.20 -11.09
CA ASN A 124 13.31 2.13 -12.43
C ASN A 124 12.25 3.21 -12.69
N ARG A 125 11.80 3.91 -11.64
CA ARG A 125 10.69 4.87 -11.64
C ARG A 125 9.40 4.28 -12.23
N ARG A 126 9.21 2.98 -12.02
CA ARG A 126 8.04 2.19 -12.42
C ARG A 126 7.72 1.17 -11.34
N PRO A 127 6.44 0.98 -10.99
CA PRO A 127 6.03 -0.07 -10.07
C PRO A 127 6.47 -1.46 -10.57
N PRO A 128 6.97 -2.35 -9.69
CA PRO A 128 7.25 -3.73 -10.08
C PRO A 128 5.96 -4.49 -10.36
N SER A 129 6.05 -5.54 -11.17
CA SER A 129 4.99 -6.56 -11.21
C SER A 129 5.05 -7.37 -9.91
N VAL A 130 3.94 -7.49 -9.19
CA VAL A 130 3.91 -8.14 -7.87
C VAL A 130 2.99 -9.35 -7.90
N HIS A 131 3.49 -10.49 -7.41
CA HIS A 131 2.70 -11.68 -7.15
C HIS A 131 2.96 -12.17 -5.73
N VAL A 132 1.98 -12.80 -5.09
CA VAL A 132 2.12 -13.40 -3.76
C VAL A 132 2.29 -14.91 -3.93
N ASN A 133 3.34 -15.49 -3.35
CA ASN A 133 3.55 -16.93 -3.39
C ASN A 133 2.72 -17.67 -2.32
N SER A 134 2.82 -19.00 -2.27
CA SER A 134 2.03 -19.83 -1.33
C SER A 134 2.32 -19.61 0.15
N ILE A 135 3.43 -18.94 0.49
CA ILE A 135 3.79 -18.60 1.87
C ILE A 135 3.52 -17.13 2.20
N GLY A 136 2.87 -16.38 1.30
CA GLY A 136 2.54 -14.97 1.54
C GLY A 136 3.66 -13.97 1.23
N LYS A 137 4.82 -14.42 0.74
CA LYS A 137 5.92 -13.54 0.35
C LYS A 137 5.63 -12.88 -1.00
N TYR A 138 5.92 -11.59 -1.13
CA TYR A 138 5.89 -10.89 -2.41
C TYR A 138 7.05 -11.33 -3.31
N VAL A 139 6.73 -11.64 -4.56
CA VAL A 139 7.65 -12.00 -5.62
C VAL A 139 7.53 -10.95 -6.71
N PHE A 140 8.65 -10.28 -6.99
CA PHE A 140 8.72 -9.18 -7.95
C PHE A 140 9.15 -9.70 -9.32
N GLY A 141 8.28 -9.54 -10.32
CA GLY A 141 8.60 -9.77 -11.71
C GLY A 141 9.56 -8.69 -12.20
N ARG A 142 10.67 -9.12 -12.82
CA ARG A 142 11.59 -8.23 -13.53
C ARG A 142 11.16 -8.24 -14.99
N GLU A 143 10.49 -7.19 -15.44
CA GLU A 143 10.36 -6.91 -16.88
C GLU A 143 11.73 -6.60 -17.50
#